data_AF-A0A968USW4-F1
#
_entry.id   AF-A0A968USW4-F1
#
_cell.length_a   1.000
_cell.length_b   1.000
_cell.length_c   1.000
_cell.angle_alpha   90.00
_cell.angle_beta   90.00
_cell.angle_gamma   90.00
#
_symmetry.space_group_name_H-M   'P 1'
#
loop_
_entity.id
_entity.type
_entity.pdbx_description
1 polymer ?
#
loop_
_entity_poly.entity_id
_entity_poly.type
_entity_poly.pdbx_seq_one_letter_code
_entity_poly.pdbx_strand_id
1 'polypeptide(L)' 'MGSVKPYKQRLNAWIIVRLLPNLQRIVVGRCRSRSHADGQMSILRQLLPEASLIVAFDPGDRP' A
#
# COMPACT_ATOMS: atom_id res chain seq x y z
N MET A 1 4.90 14.45 26.91
CA MET A 1 3.51 13.98 26.90
C MET A 1 3.34 13.08 25.68
N GLY A 2 3.51 11.76 25.85
CA GLY A 2 3.58 10.80 24.75
C GLY A 2 2.19 10.45 24.23
N SER A 3 1.83 10.94 23.05
CA SER A 3 0.58 10.56 22.40
C SER A 3 0.74 9.13 21.84
N VAL A 4 0.23 8.14 22.58
CA VAL A 4 0.12 6.76 22.10
C VAL A 4 -0.87 6.76 20.94
N LYS A 5 -0.37 6.77 19.70
CA LYS A 5 -1.21 6.47 18.53
C LYS A 5 -1.79 5.07 18.74
N PRO A 6 -3.12 4.87 18.66
CA PRO A 6 -3.71 3.57 18.92
C PRO A 6 -3.10 2.56 17.95
N TYR A 7 -2.64 1.42 18.48
CA TYR A 7 -1.97 0.32 17.75
C TYR A 7 -2.66 -0.06 16.42
N LYS A 8 -3.96 0.23 16.29
CA LYS A 8 -4.78 0.05 15.09
C LYS A 8 -4.26 0.79 13.84
N GLN A 9 -3.60 1.95 13.98
CA GLN A 9 -3.03 2.66 12.82
C GLN A 9 -1.83 1.93 12.20
N ARG A 10 -1.17 1.02 12.95
CA ARG A 10 -0.07 0.19 12.46
C ARG A 10 -0.52 -1.05 11.70
N LEU A 11 -1.82 -1.36 11.71
CA LEU A 11 -2.35 -2.53 11.03
C LEU A 11 -2.45 -2.32 9.52
N ASN A 12 -2.53 -1.07 9.04
CA ASN A 12 -2.57 -0.74 7.61
C ASN A 12 -1.16 -0.64 7.01
N ALA A 13 -0.33 -1.64 7.30
CA ALA A 13 1.08 -1.61 6.93
C ALA A 13 1.34 -2.12 5.51
N TRP A 14 0.32 -2.61 4.80
CA TRP A 14 0.47 -3.02 3.40
C TRP A 14 -0.13 -1.96 2.50
N ILE A 15 0.61 -1.54 1.49
CA ILE A 15 0.17 -0.56 0.50
C ILE A 15 0.33 -1.11 -0.90
N ILE A 16 -0.59 -0.73 -1.78
CA ILE A 16 -0.47 -0.99 -3.21
C ILE A 16 0.01 0.30 -3.84
N VAL A 17 1.12 0.22 -4.55
CA VAL A 17 1.78 1.36 -5.17
C VAL A 17 1.76 1.17 -6.67
N ARG A 18 1.32 2.20 -7.39
CA ARG A 18 1.48 2.29 -8.83
C ARG A 18 2.77 3.05 -9.12
N LEU A 19 3.62 2.43 -9.91
CA LEU A 19 4.81 3.02 -10.48
C LEU A 19 4.43 3.74 -11.77
N LEU A 20 4.89 4.98 -11.88
CA LEU A 20 4.71 5.83 -13.03
C LEU A 20 6.06 6.06 -13.72
N PRO A 21 6.06 6.51 -14.99
CA PRO A 21 7.25 7.01 -15.64
C PRO A 21 7.93 8.08 -14.77
N ASN A 22 9.24 8.26 -14.97
CA ASN A 22 10.06 9.22 -14.21
C ASN A 22 10.23 8.88 -12.73
N LEU A 23 10.26 7.58 -12.39
CA LEU A 23 10.50 7.08 -11.03
C LEU A 23 9.47 7.57 -10.00
N GLN A 24 8.30 8.00 -10.47
CA GLN A 24 7.22 8.45 -9.60
C GLN A 24 6.43 7.25 -9.06
N ARG A 25 5.94 7.39 -7.83
CA ARG A 25 5.19 6.35 -7.14
C ARG A 25 3.97 6.94 -6.47
N ILE A 26 2.81 6.31 -6.67
CA ILE A 26 1.54 6.73 -6.08
C ILE A 26 0.93 5.58 -5.31
N VAL A 27 0.53 5.83 -4.07
CA VAL A 27 -0.22 4.86 -3.27
C VAL A 27 -1.66 4.83 -3.76
N VAL A 28 -2.08 3.69 -4.32
CA VAL A 28 -3.43 3.49 -4.87
C VAL A 28 -4.34 2.72 -3.91
N GLY A 29 -3.78 2.07 -2.90
CA GLY A 29 -4.54 1.33 -1.89
C GLY A 29 -3.75 1.11 -0.61
N ARG A 30 -4.46 0.97 0.51
CA ARG A 30 -3.91 0.57 1.81
C ARG A 30 -4.69 -0.60 2.34
N CYS A 31 -3.97 -1.59 2.84
CA CYS A 31 -4.47 -2.90 3.22
C CYS A 31 -3.98 -3.25 4.62
N ARG A 32 -4.86 -3.90 5.38
CA ARG A 32 -4.55 -4.36 6.74
C ARG A 32 -3.73 -5.65 6.80
N SER A 33 -3.66 -6.38 5.69
CA SER A 33 -2.94 -7.64 5.58
C SER A 33 -2.47 -7.87 4.15
N ARG A 34 -1.41 -8.67 4.00
CA ARG A 34 -0.85 -9.05 2.69
C ARG A 34 -1.90 -9.74 1.81
N SER A 35 -2.66 -10.70 2.35
CA SER A 35 -3.69 -11.40 1.56
C SER A 35 -4.77 -10.47 1.01
N HIS A 36 -5.14 -9.42 1.75
CA HIS A 36 -6.09 -8.43 1.23
C HIS A 36 -5.47 -7.58 0.12
N ALA A 37 -4.18 -7.25 0.25
CA ALA A 37 -3.42 -6.56 -0.79
C ALA A 37 -3.28 -7.42 -2.06
N ASP A 38 -2.99 -8.72 -1.93
CA ASP A 38 -2.87 -9.64 -3.07
C ASP A 38 -4.21 -9.78 -3.82
N GLY A 39 -5.33 -9.88 -3.10
CA GLY A 39 -6.66 -9.92 -3.70
C GLY A 39 -6.99 -8.64 -4.50
N GLN A 40 -6.74 -7.47 -3.89
CA GLN A 40 -6.91 -6.19 -4.58
C GLN A 40 -5.94 -6.05 -5.77
N MET A 41 -4.69 -6.49 -5.62
CA MET A 41 -3.68 -6.44 -6.68
C MET A 41 -4.08 -7.29 -7.89
N SER A 42 -4.66 -8.47 -7.67
CA SER A 42 -5.15 -9.32 -8.75
C SER A 42 -6.21 -8.61 -9.59
N ILE A 43 -7.19 -7.98 -8.92
CA ILE A 43 -8.24 -7.19 -9.59
C ILE A 43 -7.64 -5.99 -10.32
N LEU A 44 -6.73 -5.25 -9.67
CA LEU A 44 -6.11 -4.08 -10.27
C LEU A 44 -5.25 -4.42 -11.50
N ARG A 45 -4.58 -5.58 -11.50
CA ARG A 45 -3.85 -6.08 -12.68
C ARG A 45 -4.77 -6.45 -13.83
N GLN A 46 -5.97 -6.94 -13.55
CA GLN A 46 -6.96 -7.23 -14.60
C GLN A 46 -7.56 -5.94 -15.18
N LEU A 47 -7.84 -4.95 -14.33
CA LEU A 47 -8.41 -3.66 -14.76
C LEU A 47 -7.38 -2.76 -15.47
N LEU A 48 -6.12 -2.85 -15.06
CA LEU A 48 -5.02 -2.00 -15.54
C LEU A 48 -3.79 -2.85 -15.85
N PRO A 49 -3.82 -3.67 -16.91
CA PRO A 49 -2.70 -4.53 -17.28
C PRO A 49 -1.42 -3.73 -17.58
N GLU A 50 -1.56 -2.53 -18.13
CA GLU A 50 -0.45 -1.62 -18.44
C GLU A 50 0.13 -0.91 -17.19
N ALA A 51 -0.56 -0.97 -16.04
CA ALA A 51 -0.08 -0.32 -14.83
C ALA A 51 0.96 -1.19 -14.12
N SER A 52 2.14 -0.62 -13.90
CA SER A 52 3.16 -1.22 -13.03
C SER A 52 2.74 -1.09 -11.57
N LEU A 53 2.15 -2.15 -11.02
CA LEU A 53 1.63 -2.20 -9.65
C LEU A 53 2.52 -3.09 -8.78
N ILE A 54 2.87 -2.61 -7.58
CA ILE A 54 3.61 -3.36 -6.57
C ILE A 54 2.89 -3.31 -5.22
N VAL A 55 3.04 -4.36 -4.43
CA VAL A 55 2.64 -4.38 -3.02
C VAL A 55 3.88 -4.10 -2.18
N ALA A 56 3.81 -3.09 -1.32
CA ALA A 56 4.90 -2.70 -0.43
C ALA A 56 4.42 -2.64 1.02
N PHE A 57 5.37 -2.78 1.94
CA PHE A 57 5.12 -2.59 3.36
C PHE A 57 5.47 -1.15 3.77
N ASP A 58 4.49 -0.40 4.26
CA ASP A 58 4.63 0.94 4.83
C ASP A 58 4.41 0.88 6.34
N PRO A 59 5.48 0.83 7.16
CA PRO A 59 5.34 0.80 8.63
C PRO A 59 4.73 2.09 9.21
N GLY A 60 4.44 3.10 8.38
CA GLY A 60 4.08 4.43 8.81
C GLY A 60 5.34 5.15 9.27
N ASP A 61 5.68 6.20 8.53
CA ASP A 61 6.78 7.11 8.84
C ASP A 61 6.84 7.44 10.34
N ARG A 62 7.93 7.04 10.99
CA ARG A 62 8.42 7.71 12.20
C ARG A 62 9.66 8.51 11.76
N PRO A 63 9.78 9.76 12.22
CA PRO A 63 11.01 10.54 12.04
C PRO A 63 12.20 9.88 12.74
#